data_AF-W6ZWY0-F1
#
_entry.id   AF-W6ZWY0-F1
#
_cell.length_a   1.000
_cell.length_b   1.000
_cell.length_c   1.000
_cell.angle_alpha   90.00
_cell.angle_beta   90.00
_cell.angle_gamma   90.00
#
_symmetry.space_group_name_H-M   'P 1'
#
loop_
_entity.id
_entity.type
_entity.pdbx_description
1 polymer ?
#
loop_
_entity_poly.entity_id
_entity_poly.type
_entity_poly.pdbx_seq_one_letter_code
_entity_poly.pdbx_strand_id
1 'polypeptide(L)'
;MRRVFVFRPGEEKGVIIEDTSNTENRLGAVLRITLGITLPHSKRVEHALRRGHLRVSDFRLGRRRPPAVVQTSACTPKEGEKVLYLVSPRGFCKGVSRAIETVEECLRMFKPPIYVKHKIVHNDIVCRQLEEKGAVFIEDLNEVPDGNILIYSAHGISPQIRELAKKKNLIEIDATCPLVSKVHVYVQMKAKEGYKIILIGYKNHVEVVGTFNEAPDCTYIVENVAQIEELPLSEKDKLFYVTQTTLSMDDCSLIVKRLKEKFPHIETIPSGSICYATTNRQMALNQICPECDLTIVVGSQSSSNAKKLVYSSQLRNTPAVLVNSVDDFDFSSLRDVRKIALTSAASTPEELTQKFVDVLTKEPFGYTLRPFEPIQENVPKWKLPKNLMGLIEERKSEQGTQS
;
A
#
# COMPACT_ATOMS: atom_id res chain seq x y z
N MET A 1 -0.37 -11.52 -35.01
CA MET A 1 0.12 -12.64 -34.18
C MET A 1 1.00 -12.08 -33.07
N ARG A 2 0.49 -11.96 -31.84
CA ARG A 2 1.30 -11.59 -30.66
C ARG A 2 1.41 -12.84 -29.77
N ARG A 3 2.63 -13.29 -29.53
CA ARG A 3 2.92 -14.46 -28.68
C ARG A 3 2.76 -14.06 -27.22
N VAL A 4 1.87 -14.73 -26.51
CA VAL A 4 1.74 -14.67 -25.05
C VAL A 4 2.76 -15.63 -24.47
N PHE A 5 3.65 -15.14 -23.60
CA PHE A 5 4.61 -15.97 -22.89
C PHE A 5 3.91 -16.66 -21.71
N VAL A 6 3.72 -17.97 -21.83
CA VAL A 6 3.28 -18.84 -20.73
C VAL A 6 4.53 -19.40 -20.07
N PHE A 7 4.84 -18.97 -18.85
CA PHE A 7 5.89 -19.59 -18.05
C PHE A 7 5.32 -20.84 -17.37
N ARG A 8 5.92 -22.00 -17.64
CA ARG A 8 5.65 -23.26 -16.92
C ARG A 8 6.61 -23.35 -15.72
N PRO A 9 6.15 -23.65 -14.50
CA PRO A 9 7.04 -24.00 -13.38
C PRO A 9 7.40 -25.50 -13.46
N GLY A 10 8.69 -25.81 -13.45
CA GLY A 10 9.17 -27.20 -13.36
C GLY A 10 10.42 -27.52 -14.19
N GLU A 11 11.55 -26.88 -13.89
CA GLU A 11 12.88 -27.43 -14.20
C GLU A 11 13.77 -27.23 -12.96
N GLU A 12 13.69 -28.17 -12.01
CA GLU A 12 14.66 -28.29 -10.93
C GLU A 12 15.84 -29.12 -11.42
N LYS A 13 17.02 -28.50 -11.49
CA LYS A 13 18.29 -29.23 -11.51
C LYS A 13 18.49 -29.82 -10.11
N GLY A 14 18.50 -31.15 -10.04
CA GLY A 14 18.61 -31.91 -8.80
C GLY A 14 19.91 -31.64 -8.03
N VAL A 15 19.79 -31.66 -6.71
CA VAL A 15 20.90 -31.85 -5.77
C VAL A 15 20.55 -33.04 -4.89
N ILE A 16 21.41 -34.05 -4.95
CA ILE A 16 21.37 -35.27 -4.13
C ILE A 16 21.86 -34.88 -2.73
N ILE A 17 21.13 -35.25 -1.68
CA ILE A 17 21.63 -35.23 -0.30
C ILE A 17 21.59 -36.67 0.20
N GLU A 18 22.78 -37.22 0.46
CA GLU A 18 22.97 -38.55 1.05
C GLU A 18 22.57 -38.57 2.52
N ASP A 19 21.99 -39.70 2.90
CA ASP A 19 21.59 -40.09 4.24
C ASP A 19 22.79 -40.68 5.00
N THR A 20 23.05 -40.18 6.21
CA THR A 20 23.97 -40.85 7.14
C THR A 20 23.38 -40.85 8.55
N SER A 21 22.63 -41.89 8.86
CA SER A 21 22.28 -42.28 10.23
C SER A 21 23.33 -43.22 10.84
N ASN A 22 23.90 -42.83 11.99
CA ASN A 22 24.46 -43.63 13.11
C ASN A 22 25.61 -42.84 13.76
N THR A 23 25.85 -42.73 15.07
CA THR A 23 25.27 -43.33 16.29
C THR A 23 25.83 -42.56 17.50
N GLU A 24 25.09 -42.58 18.62
CA GLU A 24 25.55 -42.46 20.02
C GLU A 24 26.20 -41.15 20.55
N ASN A 25 25.45 -40.39 21.36
CA ASN A 25 25.67 -40.34 22.81
C ASN A 25 24.60 -39.55 23.59
N ARG A 26 24.28 -40.06 24.78
CA ARG A 26 23.29 -39.57 25.75
C ARG A 26 23.75 -38.29 26.46
N LEU A 27 22.83 -37.35 26.74
CA LEU A 27 22.47 -36.82 28.08
C LEU A 27 21.52 -35.62 27.95
N GLY A 28 20.49 -35.58 28.79
CA GLY A 28 19.24 -34.85 28.55
C GLY A 28 19.24 -33.33 28.75
N ALA A 29 18.19 -32.68 28.22
CA ALA A 29 17.70 -31.39 28.69
C ALA A 29 16.26 -31.13 28.21
N VAL A 30 15.36 -31.20 29.19
CA VAL A 30 14.11 -30.47 29.41
C VAL A 30 13.64 -29.51 28.28
N LEU A 31 12.48 -29.84 27.74
CA LEU A 31 11.60 -29.00 26.94
C LEU A 31 11.23 -27.70 27.70
N ARG A 32 11.75 -26.55 27.28
CA ARG A 32 11.29 -25.22 27.72
C ARG A 32 10.64 -24.48 26.55
N ILE A 33 9.32 -24.51 26.52
CA ILE A 33 8.50 -23.56 25.75
C ILE A 33 8.30 -22.34 26.65
N THR A 34 9.04 -21.27 26.39
CA THR A 34 8.84 -19.98 27.07
C THR A 34 7.84 -19.16 26.25
N LEU A 35 6.56 -19.22 26.61
CA LEU A 35 5.57 -18.22 26.19
C LEU A 35 5.88 -16.91 26.92
N GLY A 36 6.53 -15.99 26.21
CA GLY A 36 6.74 -14.62 26.66
C GLY A 36 5.42 -13.88 26.74
N ILE A 37 4.95 -13.60 27.95
CA ILE A 37 3.88 -12.62 28.21
C ILE A 37 4.47 -11.53 29.09
N THR A 38 4.63 -10.34 28.51
CA THR A 38 4.92 -9.10 29.21
C THR A 38 3.61 -8.55 29.81
N LEU A 39 3.50 -8.47 31.13
CA LEU A 39 2.38 -7.82 31.80
C LEU A 39 2.60 -6.29 31.88
N PRO A 40 1.56 -5.46 31.73
CA PRO A 40 1.69 -4.02 31.82
C PRO A 40 2.04 -3.58 33.25
N HIS A 41 3.14 -2.84 33.38
CA HIS A 41 3.58 -2.20 34.62
C HIS A 41 2.51 -1.20 35.11
N SER A 42 1.85 -1.51 36.23
CA SER A 42 1.15 -0.49 37.01
C SER A 42 1.52 -0.62 38.49
N LYS A 43 1.97 0.49 39.09
CA LYS A 43 2.41 0.58 40.50
C LYS A 43 1.33 0.18 41.53
N ARG A 44 0.08 -0.02 41.10
CA ARG A 44 -1.04 -0.44 41.96
C ARG A 44 -1.06 -1.94 42.26
N VAL A 45 -0.55 -2.80 41.37
CA VAL A 45 -0.57 -4.27 41.55
C VAL A 45 0.50 -4.71 42.56
N GLU A 46 1.66 -4.06 42.55
CA GLU A 46 2.77 -4.33 43.47
C GLU A 46 2.42 -4.04 44.93
N HIS A 47 1.63 -2.99 45.18
CA HIS A 47 1.25 -2.58 46.52
C HIS A 47 0.23 -3.55 47.15
N ALA A 48 -0.61 -4.20 46.35
CA ALA A 48 -1.61 -5.15 46.83
C ALA A 48 -1.02 -6.54 47.16
N LEU A 49 0.02 -6.97 46.44
CA LEU A 49 0.72 -8.24 46.69
C LEU A 49 1.57 -8.21 47.98
N ARG A 50 2.14 -7.05 48.34
CA ARG A 50 2.95 -6.91 49.56
C ARG A 50 2.16 -6.94 50.87
N ARG A 51 0.84 -6.78 50.86
CA ARG A 51 -0.02 -6.79 52.07
C ARG A 51 -0.79 -8.10 52.28
N GLY A 52 -0.52 -9.15 51.50
CA GLY A 52 -1.11 -10.47 51.70
C GLY A 52 -2.61 -10.56 51.46
N HIS A 53 -3.20 -9.62 50.70
CA HIS A 53 -4.65 -9.57 50.44
C HIS A 53 -5.06 -10.20 49.09
N LEU A 54 -4.13 -10.76 48.33
CA LEU A 54 -4.39 -11.46 47.05
C LEU A 54 -3.49 -12.69 46.95
N ARG A 55 -4.08 -13.88 46.77
CA ARG A 55 -3.32 -15.10 46.45
C ARG A 55 -3.30 -15.30 44.94
N VAL A 56 -2.18 -15.82 44.41
CA VAL A 56 -2.04 -16.11 42.95
C VAL A 56 -3.10 -17.10 42.46
N SER A 57 -3.68 -17.91 43.36
CA SER A 57 -4.80 -18.81 43.09
C SER A 57 -6.13 -18.12 42.76
N ASP A 58 -6.26 -16.83 43.03
CA ASP A 58 -7.52 -16.08 42.84
C ASP A 58 -7.71 -15.60 41.39
N PHE A 59 -6.66 -15.69 40.56
CA PHE A 59 -6.75 -15.42 39.13
C PHE A 59 -7.23 -16.67 38.38
N ARG A 60 -8.54 -16.79 38.18
CA ARG A 60 -9.07 -17.71 37.16
C ARG A 60 -8.53 -17.28 35.80
N LEU A 61 -7.76 -18.16 35.15
CA LEU A 61 -7.42 -18.09 33.73
C LEU A 61 -8.71 -18.15 32.91
N GLY A 62 -9.33 -16.98 32.71
CA GLY A 62 -10.38 -16.82 31.73
C GLY A 62 -9.77 -17.13 30.37
N ARG A 63 -10.09 -18.29 29.81
CA ARG A 63 -9.85 -18.60 28.40
C ARG A 63 -10.53 -17.50 27.58
N ARG A 64 -9.78 -16.47 27.19
CA ARG A 64 -10.24 -15.54 26.17
C ARG A 64 -10.41 -16.38 24.91
N ARG A 65 -11.66 -16.65 24.55
CA ARG A 65 -11.99 -17.14 23.22
C ARG A 65 -11.29 -16.20 22.22
N PRO A 66 -10.64 -16.72 21.17
CA PRO A 66 -10.24 -15.86 20.07
C PRO A 66 -11.46 -15.04 19.64
N PRO A 67 -11.29 -13.78 19.20
CA PRO A 67 -12.41 -13.02 18.66
C PRO A 67 -13.10 -13.91 17.64
N ALA A 68 -14.39 -14.12 17.82
CA ALA A 68 -15.18 -14.91 16.89
C ALA A 68 -14.92 -14.31 15.51
N VAL A 69 -14.36 -15.11 14.60
CA VAL A 69 -14.50 -14.84 13.18
C VAL A 69 -16.00 -14.73 13.00
N VAL A 70 -16.48 -13.52 12.71
CA VAL A 70 -17.86 -13.34 12.27
C VAL A 70 -17.90 -14.06 10.93
N GLN A 71 -18.21 -15.35 10.98
CA GLN A 71 -18.70 -16.07 9.83
C GLN A 71 -20.01 -15.38 9.50
N THR A 72 -19.96 -14.40 8.60
CA THR A 72 -21.12 -14.06 7.81
C THR A 72 -21.64 -15.37 7.27
N SER A 73 -22.93 -15.63 7.44
CA SER A 73 -23.59 -16.85 6.99
C SER A 73 -23.59 -16.88 5.46
N ALA A 74 -22.44 -17.13 4.87
CA ALA A 74 -22.28 -17.36 3.45
C ALA A 74 -22.73 -18.80 3.22
N CYS A 75 -23.93 -18.94 2.67
CA CYS A 75 -24.41 -20.20 2.12
C CYS A 75 -23.27 -20.83 1.30
N THR A 76 -22.80 -22.01 1.67
CA THR A 76 -21.73 -22.69 0.94
C THR A 76 -22.14 -22.82 -0.52
N PRO A 77 -21.26 -22.48 -1.51
CA PRO A 77 -21.63 -22.55 -2.91
C PRO A 77 -22.18 -23.93 -3.26
N LYS A 78 -23.27 -23.97 -4.04
CA LYS A 78 -23.76 -25.25 -4.56
C LYS A 78 -22.71 -25.83 -5.49
N GLU A 79 -22.61 -27.16 -5.55
CA GLU A 79 -21.69 -27.84 -6.45
C GLU A 79 -21.98 -27.42 -7.90
N GLY A 80 -20.98 -26.89 -8.60
CA GLY A 80 -21.14 -26.35 -9.96
C GLY A 80 -21.47 -24.84 -10.06
N GLU A 81 -21.69 -24.15 -8.94
CA GLU A 81 -22.00 -22.72 -8.95
C GLU A 81 -20.79 -21.86 -9.37
N LYS A 82 -21.02 -20.93 -10.31
CA LYS A 82 -20.06 -19.87 -10.64
C LYS A 82 -20.21 -18.73 -9.64
N VAL A 83 -19.12 -18.31 -8.99
CA VAL A 83 -19.13 -17.29 -7.92
C VAL A 83 -18.17 -16.16 -8.24
N LEU A 84 -18.64 -14.92 -8.09
CA LEU A 84 -17.82 -13.71 -8.15
C LEU A 84 -17.67 -13.14 -6.74
N TYR A 85 -16.51 -13.30 -6.12
CA TYR A 85 -16.17 -12.68 -4.86
C TYR A 85 -15.74 -11.23 -5.09
N LEU A 86 -16.57 -10.28 -4.68
CA LEU A 86 -16.24 -8.86 -4.72
C LEU A 86 -15.54 -8.47 -3.43
N VAL A 87 -14.23 -8.24 -3.51
CA VAL A 87 -13.36 -8.06 -2.34
C VAL A 87 -13.46 -6.64 -1.79
N SER A 88 -13.56 -6.51 -0.47
CA SER A 88 -13.48 -5.24 0.27
C SER A 88 -12.39 -5.32 1.37
N PRO A 89 -11.58 -4.26 1.57
CA PRO A 89 -11.59 -3.01 0.83
C PRO A 89 -10.93 -3.13 -0.56
N ARG A 90 -11.35 -2.24 -1.47
CA ARG A 90 -10.85 -2.09 -2.85
C ARG A 90 -11.00 -0.62 -3.29
N GLY A 91 -10.58 -0.29 -4.50
CA GLY A 91 -10.81 1.02 -5.10
C GLY A 91 -10.08 2.15 -4.37
N PHE A 92 -10.57 3.39 -4.49
CA PHE A 92 -9.89 4.58 -3.95
C PHE A 92 -9.52 4.50 -2.47
N CYS A 93 -8.26 4.83 -2.15
CA CYS A 93 -7.86 5.15 -0.78
C CYS A 93 -8.07 6.65 -0.48
N LYS A 94 -7.97 7.05 0.79
CA LYS A 94 -8.19 8.46 1.17
C LYS A 94 -7.17 9.43 0.57
N GLY A 95 -5.93 8.99 0.39
CA GLY A 95 -4.88 9.81 -0.22
C GLY A 95 -5.19 10.13 -1.68
N VAL A 96 -5.68 9.13 -2.42
CA VAL A 96 -6.10 9.26 -3.82
C VAL A 96 -7.32 10.17 -3.95
N SER A 97 -8.39 9.93 -3.18
CA SER A 97 -9.59 10.76 -3.28
C SER A 97 -9.31 12.22 -2.91
N ARG A 98 -8.53 12.48 -1.85
CA ARG A 98 -8.08 13.83 -1.50
C ARG A 98 -7.31 14.49 -2.64
N ALA A 99 -6.42 13.77 -3.33
CA ALA A 99 -5.61 14.34 -4.38
C ALA A 99 -6.42 14.68 -5.64
N ILE A 100 -7.36 13.81 -6.02
CA ILE A 100 -8.29 14.08 -7.12
C ILE A 100 -9.18 15.29 -6.78
N GLU A 101 -9.78 15.30 -5.58
CA GLU A 101 -10.61 16.40 -5.09
C GLU A 101 -9.85 17.74 -5.06
N THR A 102 -8.54 17.70 -4.75
CA THR A 102 -7.68 18.89 -4.80
C THR A 102 -7.60 19.48 -6.21
N VAL A 103 -7.41 18.64 -7.23
CA VAL A 103 -7.36 19.10 -8.64
C VAL A 103 -8.73 19.60 -9.10
N GLU A 104 -9.80 18.86 -8.81
CA GLU A 104 -11.16 19.24 -9.19
C GLU A 104 -11.58 20.56 -8.57
N GLU A 105 -11.25 20.79 -7.29
CA GLU A 105 -11.54 22.04 -6.62
C GLU A 105 -10.72 23.21 -7.18
N CYS A 106 -9.46 22.98 -7.56
CA CYS A 106 -8.67 23.99 -8.26
C CYS A 106 -9.26 24.33 -9.63
N LEU A 107 -9.71 23.35 -10.40
CA LEU A 107 -10.37 23.56 -11.70
C LEU A 107 -11.72 24.27 -11.56
N ARG A 108 -12.43 24.04 -10.45
CA ARG A 108 -13.67 24.77 -10.13
C ARG A 108 -13.37 26.22 -9.76
N MET A 109 -12.26 26.45 -9.05
CA MET A 109 -11.93 27.76 -8.53
C MET A 109 -11.25 28.65 -9.58
N PHE A 110 -10.23 28.14 -10.24
CA PHE A 110 -9.35 28.94 -11.06
C PHE A 110 -9.61 28.62 -12.54
N LYS A 111 -9.40 29.61 -13.40
CA LYS A 111 -9.53 29.41 -14.85
C LYS A 111 -8.44 28.42 -15.30
N PRO A 112 -8.77 27.36 -16.05
CA PRO A 112 -7.76 26.50 -16.66
C PRO A 112 -6.75 27.29 -17.52
N PRO A 113 -5.50 26.80 -17.68
CA PRO A 113 -5.02 25.48 -17.24
C PRO A 113 -4.63 25.41 -15.75
N ILE A 114 -4.79 24.22 -15.15
CA ILE A 114 -4.24 23.90 -13.82
C ILE A 114 -3.10 22.90 -13.98
N TYR A 115 -1.88 23.32 -13.66
CA TYR A 115 -0.69 22.50 -13.83
C TYR A 115 -0.54 21.53 -12.65
N VAL A 116 -0.22 20.28 -12.97
CA VAL A 116 0.01 19.23 -11.97
C VAL A 116 1.35 18.56 -12.26
N LYS A 117 2.27 18.57 -11.28
CA LYS A 117 3.56 17.91 -11.40
C LYS A 117 3.39 16.39 -11.24
N HIS A 118 3.76 15.66 -12.28
CA HIS A 118 3.44 14.24 -12.52
C HIS A 118 1.93 14.00 -12.68
N LYS A 119 1.55 12.79 -13.11
CA LYS A 119 0.17 12.32 -12.96
C LYS A 119 -0.27 12.41 -11.49
N ILE A 120 -1.45 12.99 -11.23
CA ILE A 120 -1.97 13.18 -9.85
C ILE A 120 -2.02 11.86 -9.08
N VAL A 121 -2.39 10.78 -9.77
CA VAL A 121 -2.41 9.38 -9.33
C VAL A 121 -2.06 8.47 -10.50
N HIS A 122 -1.54 7.26 -10.25
CA HIS A 122 -1.28 6.27 -11.29
C HIS A 122 -2.56 5.57 -11.77
N ASN A 123 -3.42 6.30 -12.50
CA ASN A 123 -4.56 5.78 -13.24
C ASN A 123 -4.84 6.67 -14.46
N ASP A 124 -4.78 6.06 -15.65
CA ASP A 124 -4.84 6.80 -16.93
C ASP A 124 -6.24 7.36 -17.22
N ILE A 125 -7.29 6.68 -16.76
CA ILE A 125 -8.68 7.14 -16.93
C ILE A 125 -8.94 8.37 -16.07
N VAL A 126 -8.50 8.34 -14.80
CA VAL A 126 -8.60 9.50 -13.89
C VAL A 126 -7.83 10.70 -14.45
N CYS A 127 -6.62 10.49 -14.94
CA CYS A 127 -5.82 11.59 -15.50
C CYS A 127 -6.50 12.17 -16.74
N ARG A 128 -6.97 11.34 -17.68
CA ARG A 128 -7.66 11.81 -18.88
C ARG A 128 -8.91 12.63 -18.54
N GLN A 129 -9.72 12.18 -17.58
CA GLN A 129 -10.91 12.93 -17.14
C GLN A 129 -10.57 14.30 -16.54
N LEU A 130 -9.40 14.45 -15.89
CA LEU A 130 -8.94 15.73 -15.38
C LEU A 130 -8.35 16.61 -16.49
N GLU A 131 -7.65 16.03 -17.46
CA GLU A 131 -7.16 16.74 -18.66
C GLU A 131 -8.32 17.32 -19.46
N GLU A 132 -9.39 16.55 -19.67
CA GLU A 132 -10.62 17.00 -20.34
C GLU A 132 -11.28 18.19 -19.62
N LYS A 133 -11.09 18.30 -18.29
CA LYS A 133 -11.58 19.44 -17.49
C LYS A 133 -10.60 20.63 -17.47
N GLY A 134 -9.39 20.49 -18.01
CA GLY A 134 -8.39 21.56 -18.11
C GLY A 134 -7.17 21.42 -17.19
N ALA A 135 -6.95 20.25 -16.58
CA ALA A 135 -5.66 19.97 -15.94
C ALA A 135 -4.57 19.72 -16.99
N VAL A 136 -3.34 20.09 -16.67
CA VAL A 136 -2.16 19.84 -17.51
C VAL A 136 -1.10 19.14 -16.67
N PHE A 137 -0.87 17.85 -16.94
CA PHE A 137 0.17 17.08 -16.25
C PHE A 137 1.53 17.35 -16.89
N ILE A 138 2.48 17.83 -16.10
CA ILE A 138 3.81 18.23 -16.55
C ILE A 138 4.91 17.44 -15.85
N GLU A 139 6.07 17.40 -16.52
CA GLU A 139 7.30 16.89 -15.93
C GLU A 139 8.35 17.99 -15.75
N ASP A 140 8.42 19.01 -16.61
CA ASP A 140 9.31 20.14 -16.41
C ASP A 140 8.55 21.36 -15.86
N LEU A 141 9.04 21.95 -14.76
CA LEU A 141 8.47 23.18 -14.20
C LEU A 141 8.69 24.39 -15.12
N ASN A 142 9.57 24.31 -16.11
CA ASN A 142 9.70 25.34 -17.15
C ASN A 142 8.47 25.43 -18.05
N GLU A 143 7.65 24.37 -18.13
CA GLU A 143 6.37 24.36 -18.85
C GLU A 143 5.28 25.19 -18.13
N VAL A 144 5.54 25.57 -16.87
CA VAL A 144 4.60 26.33 -16.03
C VAL A 144 4.96 27.82 -16.07
N PRO A 145 4.06 28.69 -16.54
CA PRO A 145 4.22 30.13 -16.45
C PRO A 145 4.34 30.59 -15.00
N ASP A 146 5.20 31.57 -14.74
CA ASP A 146 5.42 32.12 -13.40
C ASP A 146 4.12 32.71 -12.82
N GLY A 147 3.94 32.60 -11.50
CA GLY A 147 2.70 33.03 -10.83
C GLY A 147 1.51 32.06 -10.92
N ASN A 148 1.57 31.05 -11.79
CA ASN A 148 0.45 30.09 -11.95
C ASN A 148 0.36 29.07 -10.82
N ILE A 149 -0.76 28.35 -10.79
CA ILE A 149 -1.02 27.26 -9.86
C ILE A 149 -0.27 26.01 -10.28
N LEU A 150 0.43 25.41 -9.32
CA LEU A 150 1.09 24.12 -9.47
C LEU A 150 0.65 23.17 -8.36
N ILE A 151 0.06 22.04 -8.73
CA ILE A 151 -0.34 20.98 -7.81
C ILE A 151 0.74 19.89 -7.77
N TYR A 152 1.19 19.50 -6.58
CA TYR A 152 2.06 18.32 -6.41
C TYR A 152 1.24 17.04 -6.29
N SER A 153 1.66 15.96 -6.98
CA SER A 153 0.92 14.69 -6.98
C SER A 153 0.80 14.04 -5.60
N ALA A 154 -0.11 13.05 -5.48
CA ALA A 154 -0.29 12.27 -4.25
C ALA A 154 0.98 11.55 -3.79
N HIS A 155 1.93 11.30 -4.71
CA HIS A 155 3.15 10.53 -4.48
C HIS A 155 4.27 11.33 -3.80
N GLY A 156 4.06 12.62 -3.54
CA GLY A 156 5.12 13.48 -3.02
C GLY A 156 5.96 14.11 -4.11
N ILE A 157 6.78 15.07 -3.70
CA ILE A 157 7.74 15.76 -4.56
C ILE A 157 9.01 16.04 -3.76
N SER A 158 10.14 16.16 -4.46
CA SER A 158 11.41 16.47 -3.82
C SER A 158 11.50 17.94 -3.36
N PRO A 159 12.33 18.26 -2.35
CA PRO A 159 12.56 19.63 -1.90
C PRO A 159 13.03 20.58 -3.01
N GLN A 160 13.87 20.09 -3.93
CA GLN A 160 14.44 20.91 -5.00
C GLN A 160 13.37 21.42 -5.98
N ILE A 161 12.32 20.62 -6.23
CA ILE A 161 11.18 21.06 -7.04
C ILE A 161 10.38 22.15 -6.31
N ARG A 162 10.24 22.06 -4.98
CA ARG A 162 9.60 23.12 -4.18
C ARG A 162 10.39 24.42 -4.23
N GLU A 163 11.72 24.35 -4.15
CA GLU A 163 12.58 25.53 -4.29
C GLU A 163 12.45 26.17 -5.68
N LEU A 164 12.37 25.37 -6.74
CA LEU A 164 12.17 25.85 -8.10
C LEU A 164 10.78 26.51 -8.27
N ALA A 165 9.73 25.92 -7.71
CA ALA A 165 8.39 26.48 -7.74
C ALA A 165 8.33 27.85 -7.05
N LYS A 166 9.01 28.00 -5.89
CA LYS A 166 9.14 29.27 -5.18
C LYS A 166 9.87 30.33 -6.02
N LYS A 167 10.96 29.97 -6.69
CA LYS A 167 11.70 30.89 -7.58
C LYS A 167 10.84 31.42 -8.73
N LYS A 168 9.91 30.60 -9.22
CA LYS A 168 8.93 30.95 -10.26
C LYS A 168 7.67 31.63 -9.70
N ASN A 169 7.64 31.94 -8.40
CA ASN A 169 6.47 32.51 -7.71
C ASN A 169 5.17 31.71 -7.94
N LEU A 170 5.26 30.39 -8.09
CA LEU A 170 4.08 29.55 -8.33
C LEU A 170 3.22 29.45 -7.07
N ILE A 171 1.91 29.35 -7.25
CA ILE A 171 0.96 29.04 -6.18
C ILE A 171 1.00 27.53 -5.97
N GLU A 172 1.86 27.08 -5.05
CA GLU A 172 2.07 25.67 -4.73
C GLU A 172 0.85 25.10 -4.00
N ILE A 173 0.24 24.01 -4.50
CA ILE A 173 -0.84 23.28 -3.83
C ILE A 173 -0.41 21.82 -3.61
N ASP A 174 -0.23 21.42 -2.36
CA ASP A 174 0.38 20.13 -2.04
C ASP A 174 -0.66 19.02 -1.80
N ALA A 175 -0.93 18.25 -2.85
CA ALA A 175 -1.82 17.11 -2.79
C ALA A 175 -1.15 15.82 -2.29
N THR A 176 0.12 15.87 -1.86
CA THR A 176 0.85 14.71 -1.31
C THR A 176 0.01 14.01 -0.25
N CYS A 177 -0.06 12.68 -0.34
CA CYS A 177 -0.74 11.86 0.64
C CYS A 177 -0.09 12.07 2.02
N PRO A 178 -0.86 12.33 3.10
CA PRO A 178 -0.30 12.52 4.43
C PRO A 178 0.59 11.36 4.93
N LEU A 179 0.37 10.13 4.43
CA LEU A 179 1.22 8.97 4.76
C LEU A 179 2.54 8.93 3.98
N VAL A 180 2.60 9.56 2.80
CA VAL A 180 3.88 9.81 2.10
C VAL A 180 4.62 10.95 2.80
N SER A 181 3.94 12.05 3.12
CA SER A 181 4.54 13.16 3.90
C SER A 181 5.09 12.70 5.25
N LYS A 182 4.42 11.74 5.91
CA LYS A 182 4.95 11.09 7.12
C LYS A 182 6.34 10.48 6.87
N VAL A 183 6.52 9.72 5.78
CA VAL A 183 7.81 9.11 5.45
C VAL A 183 8.86 10.19 5.18
N HIS A 184 8.53 11.23 4.41
CA HIS A 184 9.43 12.37 4.17
C HIS A 184 9.88 13.03 5.48
N VAL A 185 8.94 13.28 6.40
CA VAL A 185 9.24 13.90 7.71
C VAL A 185 10.17 13.02 8.55
N TYR A 186 9.95 11.70 8.57
CA TYR A 186 10.85 10.79 9.29
C TYR A 186 12.25 10.75 8.68
N VAL A 187 12.35 10.76 7.34
CA VAL A 187 13.64 10.82 6.62
C VAL A 187 14.40 12.09 7.01
N GLN A 188 13.77 13.26 6.88
CA GLN A 188 14.38 14.54 7.27
C GLN A 188 14.79 14.57 8.75
N MET A 189 13.92 14.11 9.64
CA MET A 189 14.16 14.10 11.08
C MET A 189 15.34 13.20 11.44
N LYS A 190 15.38 11.97 10.91
CA LYS A 190 16.43 11.01 11.20
C LYS A 190 17.77 11.40 10.58
N ALA A 191 17.76 12.00 9.38
CA ALA A 191 18.96 12.58 8.78
C ALA A 191 19.57 13.67 9.69
N LYS A 192 18.74 14.58 10.24
CA LYS A 192 19.20 15.62 11.19
C LYS A 192 19.72 15.04 12.51
N GLU A 193 19.24 13.87 12.92
CA GLU A 193 19.75 13.12 14.09
C GLU A 193 21.05 12.33 13.78
N GLY A 194 21.60 12.47 12.58
CA GLY A 194 22.83 11.80 12.13
C GLY A 194 22.64 10.33 11.75
N TYR A 195 21.41 9.90 11.44
CA TYR A 195 21.18 8.56 10.90
C TYR A 195 21.51 8.49 9.41
N LYS A 196 22.04 7.34 9.00
CA LYS A 196 22.00 6.91 7.60
C LYS A 196 20.70 6.16 7.35
N ILE A 197 20.10 6.40 6.19
CA ILE A 197 18.72 6.00 5.90
C ILE A 197 18.73 4.93 4.82
N ILE A 198 18.03 3.82 5.05
CA ILE A 198 17.82 2.79 4.03
C ILE A 198 16.37 2.88 3.55
N LEU A 199 16.18 3.27 2.29
CA LEU A 199 14.88 3.40 1.66
C LEU A 199 14.58 2.13 0.83
N ILE A 200 13.66 1.31 1.34
CA ILE A 200 13.18 0.13 0.63
C ILE A 200 12.14 0.57 -0.41
N GLY A 201 12.42 0.41 -1.69
CA GLY A 201 11.49 0.79 -2.76
C GLY A 201 12.12 0.86 -4.13
N TYR A 202 11.29 0.89 -5.17
CA TYR A 202 11.75 0.88 -6.56
C TYR A 202 12.41 2.21 -6.94
N LYS A 203 13.70 2.18 -7.30
CA LYS A 203 14.53 3.38 -7.50
C LYS A 203 13.93 4.43 -8.43
N ASN A 204 13.24 4.00 -9.48
CA ASN A 204 12.66 4.88 -10.50
C ASN A 204 11.20 5.29 -10.22
N HIS A 205 10.62 4.89 -9.09
CA HIS A 205 9.25 5.29 -8.74
C HIS A 205 9.23 6.71 -8.16
N VAL A 206 8.31 7.56 -8.63
CA VAL A 206 8.26 8.99 -8.24
C VAL A 206 8.20 9.22 -6.72
N GLU A 207 7.47 8.37 -5.98
CA GLU A 207 7.44 8.40 -4.50
C GLU A 207 8.81 8.15 -3.86
N VAL A 208 9.60 7.21 -4.42
CA VAL A 208 10.94 6.86 -3.94
C VAL A 208 11.91 7.98 -4.28
N VAL A 209 11.82 8.55 -5.49
CA VAL A 209 12.61 9.71 -5.91
C VAL A 209 12.32 10.91 -5.00
N GLY A 210 11.05 11.18 -4.70
CA GLY A 210 10.65 12.25 -3.78
C GLY A 210 11.22 12.04 -2.38
N THR A 211 11.05 10.83 -1.83
CA THR A 211 11.53 10.48 -0.48
C THR A 211 13.06 10.51 -0.38
N PHE A 212 13.77 9.96 -1.37
CA PHE A 212 15.24 9.94 -1.41
C PHE A 212 15.83 11.35 -1.35
N ASN A 213 15.25 12.28 -2.12
CA ASN A 213 15.75 13.65 -2.22
C ASN A 213 15.46 14.52 -1.00
N GLU A 214 14.76 14.00 0.02
CA GLU A 214 14.65 14.65 1.33
C GLU A 214 15.96 14.61 2.13
N ALA A 215 16.81 13.61 1.89
CA ALA A 215 18.13 13.47 2.52
C ALA A 215 19.10 12.66 1.62
N PRO A 216 19.43 13.15 0.41
CA PRO A 216 20.13 12.37 -0.60
C PRO A 216 21.55 11.94 -0.17
N ASP A 217 22.24 12.76 0.62
CA ASP A 217 23.63 12.52 1.04
C ASP A 217 23.78 11.36 2.04
N CYS A 218 22.69 10.96 2.71
CA CYS A 218 22.70 9.88 3.69
C CYS A 218 21.65 8.79 3.45
N THR A 219 20.97 8.80 2.30
CA THR A 219 19.95 7.80 1.95
C THR A 219 20.47 6.79 0.93
N TYR A 220 20.15 5.52 1.15
CA TYR A 220 20.54 4.38 0.30
C TYR A 220 19.29 3.63 -0.11
N ILE A 221 19.09 3.42 -1.42
CA ILE A 221 17.91 2.71 -1.94
C ILE A 221 18.21 1.22 -2.05
N VAL A 222 17.28 0.38 -1.60
CA VAL A 222 17.30 -1.07 -1.82
C VAL A 222 15.94 -1.56 -2.37
N GLU A 223 16.00 -2.45 -3.35
CA GLU A 223 14.85 -3.04 -4.05
C GLU A 223 14.70 -4.54 -3.74
N ASN A 224 15.79 -5.19 -3.32
CA ASN A 224 15.84 -6.62 -3.08
C ASN A 224 16.89 -6.99 -2.02
N VAL A 225 16.90 -8.27 -1.65
CA VAL A 225 17.77 -8.84 -0.62
C VAL A 225 19.26 -8.78 -1.01
N ALA A 226 19.60 -8.96 -2.29
CA ALA A 226 21.00 -8.97 -2.73
C ALA A 226 21.69 -7.61 -2.53
N GLN A 227 20.97 -6.52 -2.77
CA GLN A 227 21.49 -5.16 -2.60
C GLN A 227 21.81 -4.79 -1.14
N ILE A 228 21.28 -5.53 -0.17
CA ILE A 228 21.60 -5.30 1.25
C ILE A 228 23.09 -5.57 1.52
N GLU A 229 23.69 -6.54 0.83
CA GLU A 229 25.08 -6.93 1.05
C GLU A 229 26.06 -5.86 0.58
N GLU A 230 25.71 -5.17 -0.49
CA GLU A 230 26.53 -4.15 -1.16
C GLU A 230 26.46 -2.77 -0.47
N LEU A 231 25.59 -2.60 0.53
CA LEU A 231 25.45 -1.33 1.25
C LEU A 231 26.79 -0.94 1.93
N PRO A 232 27.33 0.27 1.66
CA PRO A 232 28.56 0.77 2.28
C PRO A 232 28.31 1.28 3.70
N LEU A 233 27.67 0.44 4.51
CA LEU A 233 27.18 0.70 5.85
C LEU A 233 27.76 -0.35 6.81
N SER A 234 28.04 0.08 8.04
CA SER A 234 28.54 -0.79 9.10
C SER A 234 27.52 -0.92 10.23
N GLU A 235 27.64 -1.97 11.04
CA GLU A 235 26.82 -2.15 12.25
C GLU A 235 26.98 -1.04 13.29
N LYS A 236 28.06 -0.24 13.20
CA LYS A 236 28.32 0.91 14.08
C LYS A 236 27.54 2.16 13.67
N ASP A 237 27.01 2.20 12.45
CA ASP A 237 26.24 3.33 11.98
C ASP A 237 24.90 3.42 12.70
N LYS A 238 24.42 4.65 12.93
CA LYS A 238 23.02 4.87 13.31
C LYS A 238 22.15 4.68 12.08
N LEU A 239 21.42 3.56 12.01
CA LEU A 239 20.65 3.18 10.84
C LEU A 239 19.15 3.29 11.07
N PHE A 240 18.44 3.87 10.10
CA PHE A 240 16.97 3.94 10.10
C PHE A 240 16.46 3.50 8.74
N TYR A 241 15.54 2.53 8.67
CA TYR A 241 14.91 2.19 7.41
C TYR A 241 13.49 2.74 7.30
N VAL A 242 13.14 3.13 6.08
CA VAL A 242 11.78 3.47 5.65
C VAL A 242 11.44 2.67 4.40
N THR A 243 10.18 2.66 4.01
CA THR A 243 9.74 1.96 2.80
C THR A 243 8.85 2.85 1.96
N GLN A 244 8.82 2.57 0.66
CA GLN A 244 7.72 2.99 -0.20
C GLN A 244 6.39 2.46 0.36
N THR A 245 5.33 3.26 0.27
CA THR A 245 4.03 3.02 0.92
C THR A 245 3.19 1.93 0.23
N THR A 246 3.59 1.51 -0.97
CA THR A 246 2.81 0.66 -1.90
C THR A 246 3.47 -0.69 -2.22
N LEU A 247 4.47 -1.12 -1.43
CA LEU A 247 5.17 -2.38 -1.64
C LEU A 247 4.32 -3.63 -1.35
N SER A 248 4.79 -4.78 -1.85
CA SER A 248 4.32 -6.09 -1.41
C SER A 248 4.71 -6.27 0.05
N MET A 249 3.75 -6.65 0.90
CA MET A 249 4.05 -6.98 2.29
C MET A 249 4.93 -8.22 2.39
N ASP A 250 4.74 -9.18 1.49
CA ASP A 250 5.51 -10.42 1.44
C ASP A 250 7.00 -10.12 1.15
N ASP A 251 7.30 -9.38 0.06
CA ASP A 251 8.68 -9.03 -0.32
C ASP A 251 9.32 -8.09 0.72
N CYS A 252 8.57 -7.11 1.21
CA CYS A 252 9.08 -6.17 2.21
C CYS A 252 9.47 -6.90 3.50
N SER A 253 8.72 -7.93 3.91
CA SER A 253 9.06 -8.73 5.08
C SER A 253 10.39 -9.48 4.90
N LEU A 254 10.65 -10.00 3.70
CA LEU A 254 11.92 -10.66 3.36
C LEU A 254 13.11 -9.69 3.42
N ILE A 255 12.98 -8.50 2.80
CA ILE A 255 14.02 -7.47 2.82
C ILE A 255 14.28 -6.99 4.25
N VAL A 256 13.22 -6.69 5.02
CA VAL A 256 13.33 -6.22 6.41
C VAL A 256 13.96 -7.30 7.31
N LYS A 257 13.60 -8.56 7.12
CA LYS A 257 14.23 -9.67 7.86
C LYS A 257 15.74 -9.68 7.62
N ARG A 258 16.17 -9.65 6.36
CA ARG A 258 17.61 -9.64 6.04
C ARG A 258 18.33 -8.38 6.54
N LEU A 259 17.68 -7.22 6.47
CA LEU A 259 18.21 -5.97 7.02
C LEU A 259 18.45 -6.07 8.53
N LYS A 260 17.51 -6.66 9.28
CA LYS A 260 17.66 -6.85 10.73
C LYS A 260 18.71 -7.91 11.08
N GLU A 261 18.90 -8.91 10.23
CA GLU A 261 19.99 -9.88 10.38
C GLU A 261 21.35 -9.22 10.17
N LYS A 262 21.50 -8.33 9.18
CA LYS A 262 22.75 -7.59 8.91
C LYS A 262 22.98 -6.44 9.90
N PHE A 263 21.92 -5.77 10.34
CA PHE A 263 21.95 -4.56 11.16
C PHE A 263 20.98 -4.71 12.34
N PRO A 264 21.35 -5.44 13.41
CA PRO A 264 20.43 -5.78 14.50
C PRO A 264 19.83 -4.58 15.25
N HIS A 265 20.51 -3.44 15.22
CA HIS A 265 20.08 -2.20 15.89
C HIS A 265 19.36 -1.20 14.98
N ILE A 266 19.02 -1.60 13.73
CA ILE A 266 18.33 -0.71 12.80
C ILE A 266 16.95 -0.31 13.30
N GLU A 267 16.66 0.99 13.27
CA GLU A 267 15.37 1.56 13.68
C GLU A 267 14.42 1.73 12.48
N THR A 268 13.14 1.92 12.77
CA THR A 268 12.15 2.31 11.76
C THR A 268 10.99 3.08 12.41
N ILE A 269 10.05 3.52 11.58
CA ILE A 269 8.80 4.11 12.02
C ILE A 269 8.00 3.04 12.79
N PRO A 270 7.58 3.29 14.06
CA PRO A 270 6.90 2.27 14.87
C PRO A 270 5.62 1.69 14.24
N SER A 271 4.90 2.53 13.49
CA SER A 271 3.68 2.14 12.77
C SER A 271 3.93 1.64 11.34
N GLY A 272 5.20 1.54 10.91
CA GLY A 272 5.59 1.19 9.55
C GLY A 272 5.39 2.32 8.53
N SER A 273 5.85 2.03 7.30
CA SER A 273 5.77 2.94 6.15
C SER A 273 4.77 2.47 5.08
N ILE A 274 4.59 1.14 4.88
CA ILE A 274 3.50 0.62 4.04
C ILE A 274 2.17 1.10 4.61
N CYS A 275 1.36 1.75 3.76
CA CYS A 275 0.15 2.42 4.23
C CYS A 275 -1.00 1.44 4.48
N TYR A 276 -1.96 1.87 5.31
CA TYR A 276 -3.13 1.06 5.67
C TYR A 276 -3.89 0.52 4.42
N ALA A 277 -4.01 1.34 3.38
CA ALA A 277 -4.76 1.00 2.18
C ALA A 277 -4.11 -0.15 1.39
N THR A 278 -2.77 -0.13 1.29
CA THR A 278 -1.96 -1.20 0.69
C THR A 278 -2.10 -2.48 1.52
N THR A 279 -1.89 -2.37 2.83
CA THR A 279 -1.98 -3.49 3.77
C THR A 279 -3.34 -4.15 3.71
N ASN A 280 -4.42 -3.37 3.83
CA ASN A 280 -5.78 -3.91 3.87
C ASN A 280 -6.18 -4.58 2.56
N ARG A 281 -5.86 -3.99 1.39
CA ARG A 281 -6.20 -4.58 0.08
C ARG A 281 -5.47 -5.90 -0.16
N GLN A 282 -4.18 -5.95 0.16
CA GLN A 282 -3.42 -7.20 0.07
C GLN A 282 -3.96 -8.23 1.06
N MET A 283 -4.16 -7.87 2.34
CA MET A 283 -4.69 -8.80 3.34
C MET A 283 -6.09 -9.34 2.98
N ALA A 284 -6.98 -8.50 2.44
CA ALA A 284 -8.32 -8.93 2.02
C ALA A 284 -8.24 -9.87 0.83
N LEU A 285 -7.47 -9.54 -0.21
CA LEU A 285 -7.27 -10.41 -1.37
C LEU A 285 -6.66 -11.75 -0.97
N ASN A 286 -5.63 -11.73 -0.11
CA ASN A 286 -4.89 -12.91 0.33
C ASN A 286 -5.75 -13.95 1.06
N GLN A 287 -6.87 -13.54 1.66
CA GLN A 287 -7.78 -14.45 2.36
C GLN A 287 -8.72 -15.21 1.41
N ILE A 288 -9.02 -14.66 0.23
CA ILE A 288 -10.02 -15.24 -0.68
C ILE A 288 -9.43 -15.75 -1.99
N CYS A 289 -8.30 -15.23 -2.45
CA CYS A 289 -7.70 -15.70 -3.69
C CYS A 289 -7.36 -17.20 -3.69
N PRO A 290 -6.95 -17.87 -2.59
CA PRO A 290 -6.68 -19.31 -2.62
C PRO A 290 -7.93 -20.17 -2.86
N GLU A 291 -9.11 -19.61 -2.63
CA GLU A 291 -10.40 -20.26 -2.87
C GLU A 291 -10.93 -20.01 -4.29
N CYS A 292 -10.22 -19.23 -5.11
CA CYS A 292 -10.63 -18.81 -6.44
C CYS A 292 -9.74 -19.41 -7.53
N ASP A 293 -10.29 -19.57 -8.74
CA ASP A 293 -9.56 -20.05 -9.91
C ASP A 293 -8.83 -18.90 -10.64
N LEU A 294 -9.33 -17.67 -10.47
CA LEU A 294 -8.80 -16.46 -11.09
C LEU A 294 -8.97 -15.25 -10.18
N THR A 295 -7.94 -14.42 -10.10
CA THR A 295 -8.03 -13.06 -9.56
C THR A 295 -8.04 -12.04 -10.69
N ILE A 296 -9.01 -11.14 -10.69
CA ILE A 296 -9.05 -9.97 -11.56
C ILE A 296 -8.77 -8.74 -10.70
N VAL A 297 -7.67 -8.03 -11.01
CA VAL A 297 -7.35 -6.75 -10.39
C VAL A 297 -7.62 -5.64 -11.39
N VAL A 298 -8.54 -4.75 -11.06
CA VAL A 298 -8.82 -3.56 -11.88
C VAL A 298 -7.86 -2.43 -11.54
N GLY A 299 -7.07 -1.97 -12.49
CA GLY A 299 -6.14 -0.85 -12.34
C GLY A 299 -5.14 -0.69 -13.50
N SER A 300 -4.40 0.42 -13.50
CA SER A 300 -3.40 0.72 -14.54
C SER A 300 -2.09 -0.03 -14.32
N GLN A 301 -1.42 -0.40 -15.42
CA GLN A 301 -0.07 -0.98 -15.43
C GLN A 301 1.00 -0.07 -14.79
N SER A 302 0.74 1.24 -14.76
CA SER A 302 1.63 2.20 -14.11
C SER A 302 1.56 2.15 -12.58
N SER A 303 0.49 1.57 -12.00
CA SER A 303 0.25 1.54 -10.55
C SER A 303 1.06 0.46 -9.84
N SER A 304 1.96 0.87 -8.94
CA SER A 304 2.73 -0.04 -8.08
C SER A 304 1.82 -0.95 -7.25
N ASN A 305 0.85 -0.38 -6.52
CA ASN A 305 -0.04 -1.16 -5.65
C ASN A 305 -0.94 -2.13 -6.43
N ALA A 306 -1.36 -1.79 -7.66
CA ALA A 306 -2.14 -2.70 -8.51
C ALA A 306 -1.32 -3.95 -8.89
N LYS A 307 -0.07 -3.74 -9.32
CA LYS A 307 0.87 -4.82 -9.64
C LYS A 307 1.17 -5.69 -8.42
N LYS A 308 1.24 -5.09 -7.22
CA LYS A 308 1.43 -5.85 -5.99
C LYS A 308 0.22 -6.72 -5.63
N LEU A 309 -1.01 -6.31 -5.91
CA LEU A 309 -2.19 -7.19 -5.73
C LEU A 309 -2.15 -8.41 -6.64
N VAL A 310 -1.81 -8.22 -7.92
CA VAL A 310 -1.62 -9.35 -8.86
C VAL A 310 -0.53 -10.30 -8.35
N TYR A 311 0.62 -9.75 -7.98
CA TYR A 311 1.73 -10.53 -7.44
C TYR A 311 1.36 -11.27 -6.15
N SER A 312 0.63 -10.64 -5.23
CA SER A 312 0.17 -11.28 -3.98
C SER A 312 -0.75 -12.47 -4.23
N SER A 313 -1.59 -12.43 -5.27
CA SER A 313 -2.40 -13.58 -5.70
C SER A 313 -1.55 -14.68 -6.31
N GLN A 314 -0.60 -14.33 -7.18
CA GLN A 314 0.29 -15.29 -7.84
C GLN A 314 1.18 -16.04 -6.83
N LEU A 315 1.68 -15.36 -5.80
CA LEU A 315 2.41 -15.99 -4.69
C LEU A 315 1.59 -17.04 -3.91
N ARG A 316 0.27 -16.99 -4.04
CA ARG A 316 -0.69 -17.91 -3.40
C ARG A 316 -1.23 -18.95 -4.37
N ASN A 317 -0.54 -19.14 -5.49
CA ASN A 317 -0.87 -20.10 -6.55
C ASN A 317 -2.21 -19.86 -7.26
N THR A 318 -2.77 -18.64 -7.16
CA THR A 318 -3.97 -18.24 -7.88
C THR A 318 -3.60 -17.36 -9.06
N PRO A 319 -3.88 -17.78 -10.31
CA PRO A 319 -3.69 -16.96 -11.50
C PRO A 319 -4.32 -15.59 -11.34
N ALA A 320 -3.63 -14.54 -11.80
CA ALA A 320 -4.11 -13.18 -11.64
C ALA A 320 -3.79 -12.32 -12.86
N VAL A 321 -4.72 -11.43 -13.20
CA VAL A 321 -4.56 -10.47 -14.30
C VAL A 321 -4.77 -9.04 -13.81
N LEU A 322 -4.00 -8.13 -14.38
CA LEU A 322 -4.16 -6.68 -14.20
C LEU A 322 -4.80 -6.10 -15.46
N VAL A 323 -5.99 -5.55 -15.33
CA VAL A 323 -6.76 -4.97 -16.43
C VAL A 323 -7.23 -3.57 -16.07
N ASN A 324 -7.13 -2.65 -17.02
CA ASN A 324 -7.47 -1.25 -16.75
C ASN A 324 -8.98 -1.02 -16.82
N SER A 325 -9.66 -1.71 -17.73
CA SER A 325 -11.11 -1.67 -17.92
C SER A 325 -11.65 -3.04 -18.35
N VAL A 326 -12.98 -3.15 -18.37
CA VAL A 326 -13.71 -4.33 -18.85
C VAL A 326 -13.45 -4.61 -20.33
N ASP A 327 -13.18 -3.57 -21.12
CA ASP A 327 -12.91 -3.66 -22.56
C ASP A 327 -11.52 -4.27 -22.84
N ASP A 328 -10.60 -4.22 -21.87
CA ASP A 328 -9.25 -4.77 -21.97
C ASP A 328 -9.18 -6.26 -21.56
N PHE A 329 -10.29 -6.84 -21.09
CA PHE A 329 -10.31 -8.19 -20.54
C PHE A 329 -10.69 -9.25 -21.59
N ASP A 330 -9.86 -10.28 -21.73
CA ASP A 330 -10.14 -11.42 -22.60
C ASP A 330 -11.10 -12.40 -21.93
N PHE A 331 -12.40 -12.24 -22.18
CA PHE A 331 -13.44 -13.10 -21.64
C PHE A 331 -13.34 -14.57 -22.06
N SER A 332 -12.59 -14.90 -23.11
CA SER A 332 -12.38 -16.29 -23.49
C SER A 332 -11.61 -17.07 -22.42
N SER A 333 -10.86 -16.38 -21.55
CA SER A 333 -10.13 -16.97 -20.43
C SER A 333 -11.04 -17.48 -19.30
N LEU A 334 -12.36 -17.22 -19.35
CA LEU A 334 -13.30 -17.60 -18.29
C LEU A 334 -13.96 -18.97 -18.49
N ARG A 335 -13.65 -19.70 -19.57
CA ARG A 335 -14.35 -20.95 -19.95
C ARG A 335 -14.46 -21.96 -18.80
N ASP A 336 -13.36 -22.18 -18.08
CA ASP A 336 -13.26 -23.17 -17.00
C ASP A 336 -13.12 -22.53 -15.61
N VAL A 337 -13.32 -21.21 -15.51
CA VAL A 337 -13.21 -20.44 -14.26
C VAL A 337 -14.54 -20.45 -13.53
N ARG A 338 -14.61 -21.05 -12.34
CA ARG A 338 -15.83 -21.11 -11.52
C ARG A 338 -15.85 -20.02 -10.46
N LYS A 339 -14.72 -19.72 -9.84
CA LYS A 339 -14.63 -18.74 -8.74
C LYS A 339 -13.66 -17.63 -9.10
N ILE A 340 -14.13 -16.39 -9.07
CA ILE A 340 -13.33 -15.20 -9.36
C ILE A 340 -13.20 -14.35 -8.11
N ALA A 341 -11.96 -13.97 -7.75
CA ALA A 341 -11.70 -12.87 -6.82
C ALA A 341 -11.58 -11.57 -7.63
N LEU A 342 -12.56 -10.67 -7.51
CA LEU A 342 -12.54 -9.35 -8.14
C LEU A 342 -12.18 -8.28 -7.11
N THR A 343 -11.10 -7.56 -7.38
CA THR A 343 -10.65 -6.43 -6.55
C THR A 343 -10.14 -5.29 -7.42
N SER A 344 -9.79 -4.16 -6.81
CA SER A 344 -9.27 -3.01 -7.53
C SER A 344 -8.24 -2.23 -6.72
N ALA A 345 -7.30 -1.63 -7.46
CA ALA A 345 -6.19 -0.89 -6.92
C ALA A 345 -6.63 0.41 -6.21
N ALA A 346 -5.74 0.97 -5.39
CA ALA A 346 -5.98 2.19 -4.61
C ALA A 346 -6.25 3.44 -5.47
N SER A 347 -5.89 3.40 -6.75
CA SER A 347 -6.08 4.48 -7.74
C SER A 347 -7.21 4.20 -8.74
N THR A 348 -8.00 3.14 -8.53
CA THR A 348 -9.05 2.74 -9.47
C THR A 348 -10.42 3.25 -9.04
N PRO A 349 -11.13 4.03 -9.90
CA PRO A 349 -12.51 4.42 -9.66
C PRO A 349 -13.44 3.20 -9.47
N GLU A 350 -14.40 3.30 -8.54
CA GLU A 350 -15.33 2.20 -8.26
C GLU A 350 -16.17 1.82 -9.49
N GLU A 351 -16.53 2.79 -10.35
CA GLU A 351 -17.29 2.58 -11.59
C GLU A 351 -16.63 1.51 -12.49
N LEU A 352 -15.30 1.51 -12.60
CA LEU A 352 -14.59 0.53 -13.42
C LEU A 352 -14.73 -0.88 -12.87
N THR A 353 -14.77 -1.02 -11.54
CA THR A 353 -14.99 -2.33 -10.89
C THR A 353 -16.44 -2.77 -11.04
N GLN A 354 -17.39 -1.84 -10.93
CA GLN A 354 -18.81 -2.13 -11.10
C GLN A 354 -19.15 -2.60 -12.51
N LYS A 355 -18.48 -2.06 -13.55
CA LYS A 355 -18.62 -2.59 -14.92
C LYS A 355 -18.23 -4.07 -15.04
N PHE A 356 -17.19 -4.52 -14.33
CA PHE A 356 -16.86 -5.96 -14.25
C PHE A 356 -17.96 -6.75 -13.52
N VAL A 357 -18.47 -6.24 -12.41
CA VAL A 357 -19.57 -6.88 -11.68
C VAL A 357 -20.80 -7.01 -12.59
N ASP A 358 -21.19 -5.94 -13.29
CA ASP A 358 -22.32 -5.92 -14.20
C ASP A 358 -22.19 -6.92 -15.34
N VAL A 359 -21.01 -7.02 -15.95
CA VAL A 359 -20.78 -7.96 -17.07
C VAL A 359 -20.73 -9.40 -16.57
N LEU A 360 -19.98 -9.68 -15.50
CA LEU A 360 -19.76 -11.06 -15.03
C LEU A 360 -21.00 -11.67 -14.37
N THR A 361 -21.88 -10.87 -13.78
CA THR A 361 -23.10 -11.39 -13.12
C THR A 361 -24.26 -11.64 -14.08
N LYS A 362 -24.20 -11.13 -15.31
CA LYS A 362 -25.24 -11.29 -16.33
C LYS A 362 -24.91 -12.43 -17.30
N GLU A 363 -25.92 -12.85 -18.06
CA GLU A 363 -25.73 -13.78 -19.19
C GLU A 363 -24.75 -13.18 -20.22
N PRO A 364 -23.85 -13.97 -20.82
CA PRO A 364 -23.76 -15.45 -20.74
C PRO A 364 -22.90 -15.99 -19.58
N PHE A 365 -22.39 -15.14 -18.68
CA PHE A 365 -21.43 -15.56 -17.65
C PHE A 365 -22.11 -16.08 -16.38
N GLY A 366 -23.10 -15.32 -15.88
CA GLY A 366 -23.99 -15.74 -14.79
C GLY A 366 -23.30 -16.04 -13.45
N TYR A 367 -22.21 -15.35 -13.10
CA TYR A 367 -21.58 -15.54 -11.79
C TYR A 367 -22.48 -14.99 -10.66
N THR A 368 -22.70 -15.78 -9.61
CA THR A 368 -23.36 -15.30 -8.39
C THR A 368 -22.44 -14.32 -7.66
N LEU A 369 -22.87 -13.07 -7.51
CA LEU A 369 -22.14 -12.05 -6.75
C LEU A 369 -22.13 -12.37 -5.25
N ARG A 370 -20.95 -12.38 -4.64
CA ARG A 370 -20.76 -12.52 -3.19
C ARG A 370 -19.81 -11.45 -2.67
N PRO A 371 -20.28 -10.49 -1.84
CA PRO A 371 -19.38 -9.59 -1.15
C PRO A 371 -18.44 -10.36 -0.21
N PHE A 372 -17.16 -10.01 -0.21
CA PHE A 372 -16.15 -10.57 0.70
C PHE A 372 -15.44 -9.45 1.43
N GLU A 373 -15.79 -9.23 2.70
CA GLU A 373 -15.40 -8.04 3.47
C GLU A 373 -14.71 -8.42 4.79
N PRO A 374 -13.53 -9.07 4.75
CA PRO A 374 -12.86 -9.57 5.96
C PRO A 374 -12.26 -8.46 6.83
N ILE A 375 -12.13 -7.24 6.29
CA ILE A 375 -11.41 -6.14 6.93
C ILE A 375 -12.27 -4.89 6.91
N GLN A 376 -12.52 -4.34 8.10
CA GLN A 376 -13.13 -3.02 8.24
C GLN A 376 -12.05 -1.93 8.04
N GLU A 377 -12.17 -1.15 6.97
CA GLU A 377 -11.24 -0.07 6.67
C GLU A 377 -11.64 1.22 7.41
N ASN A 378 -10.84 1.62 8.41
CA ASN A 378 -11.01 2.90 9.10
C ASN A 378 -10.43 4.04 8.26
N VAL A 379 -11.24 4.58 7.34
CA VAL A 379 -10.83 5.63 6.40
C VAL A 379 -10.51 6.94 7.14
N PRO A 380 -9.30 7.50 7.00
CA PRO A 380 -8.94 8.77 7.63
C PRO A 380 -9.83 9.94 7.17
N LYS A 381 -10.10 10.90 8.05
CA LYS A 381 -10.86 12.12 7.74
C LYS A 381 -9.94 13.27 7.31
N TRP A 382 -9.07 13.02 6.33
CA TRP A 382 -8.19 14.07 5.80
C TRP A 382 -8.98 15.08 4.97
N LYS A 383 -8.75 16.36 5.26
CA LYS A 383 -9.28 17.49 4.49
C LYS A 383 -8.34 17.84 3.32
N LEU A 384 -8.81 18.72 2.45
CA LEU A 384 -8.01 19.35 1.40
C LEU A 384 -6.74 20.03 1.96
N PRO A 385 -5.74 20.33 1.11
CA PRO A 385 -4.56 21.11 1.51
C PRO A 385 -4.96 22.41 2.22
N LYS A 386 -4.27 22.75 3.32
CA LYS A 386 -4.63 23.91 4.16
C LYS A 386 -4.63 25.23 3.39
N ASN A 387 -3.65 25.42 2.52
CA ASN A 387 -3.55 26.59 1.67
C ASN A 387 -4.68 26.67 0.64
N LEU A 388 -5.09 25.55 0.04
CA LEU A 388 -6.28 25.53 -0.82
C LEU A 388 -7.55 25.88 -0.02
N MET A 389 -7.71 25.36 1.19
CA MET A 389 -8.83 25.74 2.06
C MET A 389 -8.83 27.24 2.40
N GLY A 390 -7.66 27.84 2.64
CA GLY A 390 -7.54 29.29 2.82
C GLY A 390 -8.00 30.07 1.60
N LEU A 391 -7.55 29.68 0.40
CA LEU A 391 -7.99 30.29 -0.86
C LEU A 391 -9.50 30.14 -1.10
N ILE A 392 -10.11 29.02 -0.68
CA ILE A 392 -11.56 28.82 -0.75
C ILE A 392 -12.29 29.80 0.17
N GLU A 393 -11.80 29.99 1.39
CA GLU A 393 -12.39 30.89 2.38
C GLU A 393 -12.29 32.35 1.95
N GLU A 394 -11.11 32.80 1.48
CA GLU A 394 -10.89 34.14 0.95
C GLU A 394 -11.87 34.46 -0.18
N ARG A 395 -12.01 33.56 -1.15
CA ARG A 395 -12.92 33.79 -2.28
C ARG A 395 -14.40 33.80 -1.89
N LYS A 396 -14.80 32.97 -0.92
CA LYS A 396 -16.18 33.01 -0.38
C LYS A 396 -16.46 34.34 0.30
N SER A 397 -15.47 34.91 1.00
CA SER A 397 -15.61 36.23 1.62
C SER A 397 -15.76 37.34 0.57
N GLU A 398 -15.01 37.29 -0.53
CA GLU A 398 -15.11 38.25 -1.64
C GLU A 398 -16.49 38.19 -2.32
N GLN A 399 -17.03 36.98 -2.53
CA GLN A 399 -18.36 36.79 -3.15
C GLN A 399 -19.51 37.15 -2.21
N GLY A 400 -19.37 36.89 -0.90
CA GLY A 400 -20.38 37.23 0.11
C GLY A 400 -20.43 38.72 0.48
N THR A 401 -19.43 39.51 0.09
CA THR A 401 -19.42 40.97 0.29
C THR A 401 -20.04 41.73 -0.91
N GLN A 402 -20.39 41.02 -1.99
CA GLN A 402 -21.02 41.58 -3.20
C GLN A 402 -22.55 41.35 -3.27
N SER A 403 -23.14 40.75 -2.24
CA SER A 403 -24.58 40.52 -2.07
C SER A 403 -25.13 41.35 -0.92
#